data_AF-A0A9W9B735-F1
#
_entry.id   AF-A0A9W9B735-F1
#
_cell.length_a   1.000
_cell.length_b   1.000
_cell.length_c   1.000
_cell.angle_alpha   90.00
_cell.angle_beta   90.00
_cell.angle_gamma   90.00
#
_symmetry.space_group_name_H-M   'P 1'
#
loop_
_entity.id
_entity.type
_entity.pdbx_description
1 polymer ?
#
loop_
_entity_poly.entity_id
_entity_poly.type
_entity_poly.pdbx_seq_one_letter_code
_entity_poly.pdbx_strand_id
1 'polypeptide(L)'
;MVPKVVRKWEQRALEGLQYIPDTRGTHDCRGHYTESNPVTQQLGAEATVNPPKMLPQRVVRASALRNAMAASRRLPTIQRRGFLPSQFSDKKVIDEKYPDFPRLSEAQDPGMNGGYINPPRIKRQFRDPYATWWDPQERRNFGEPVHEDNDMMGIFSPWEYTWTTTGPGLIMVGTFIAVFLGVSGVVYLNYPDRVAFPREFENGLERELGGPGAVRARMAGDEDP
;
A
#
# COMPACT_ATOMS: atom_id res chain seq x y z
N MET A 1 41.56 18.27 30.06
CA MET A 1 40.59 17.73 31.02
C MET A 1 39.29 17.45 30.27
N VAL A 2 39.11 16.23 29.76
CA VAL A 2 38.00 15.89 28.85
C VAL A 2 36.70 15.72 29.68
N PRO A 3 35.58 16.38 29.30
CA PRO A 3 34.32 16.29 30.03
C PRO A 3 33.86 14.83 30.17
N LYS A 4 33.39 14.46 31.37
CA LYS A 4 32.93 13.09 31.71
C LYS A 4 31.85 12.55 30.76
N VAL A 5 31.14 13.42 30.05
CA VAL A 5 30.09 13.04 29.10
C VAL A 5 30.68 12.43 27.82
N VAL A 6 31.82 12.95 27.32
CA VAL A 6 32.45 12.44 26.08
C VAL A 6 32.95 11.00 26.27
N ARG A 7 33.49 10.68 27.46
CA ARG A 7 33.92 9.32 27.79
C ARG A 7 32.79 8.29 27.84
N LYS A 8 31.56 8.72 28.16
CA LYS A 8 30.38 7.82 28.20
C LYS A 8 29.88 7.44 26.80
N TRP A 9 30.11 8.29 25.80
CA TRP A 9 29.77 8.00 24.41
C TRP A 9 30.82 7.13 23.73
N GLU A 10 32.11 7.35 24.00
CA GLU A 10 33.19 6.48 23.52
C GLU A 10 33.10 5.05 24.09
N GLN A 11 32.76 4.88 25.37
CA GLN A 11 32.58 3.55 25.95
C GLN A 11 31.38 2.79 25.35
N ARG A 12 30.27 3.47 25.05
CA ARG A 12 29.12 2.84 24.38
C ARG A 12 29.38 2.48 22.92
N ALA A 13 30.23 3.24 22.23
CA ALA A 13 30.62 2.93 20.85
C ALA A 13 31.54 1.69 20.77
N LEU A 14 32.36 1.46 21.80
CA LEU A 14 33.24 0.29 21.88
C LEU A 14 32.49 -0.98 22.37
N GLU A 15 31.49 -0.85 23.24
CA GLU A 15 30.63 -1.96 23.67
C GLU A 15 29.62 -2.39 22.61
N GLY A 16 29.22 -1.49 21.70
CA GLY A 16 28.27 -1.77 20.60
C GLY A 16 28.84 -2.61 19.45
N LEU A 17 30.15 -2.87 19.44
CA LEU A 17 30.85 -3.60 18.38
C LEU A 17 31.05 -5.10 18.67
N GLN A 18 30.56 -5.59 19.83
CA GLN A 18 30.83 -6.96 20.28
C GLN A 18 29.58 -7.78 20.65
N TYR A 19 28.37 -7.29 20.36
CA TYR A 19 27.13 -7.99 20.69
C TYR A 19 26.30 -8.28 19.42
N ILE A 20 26.49 -9.47 18.87
CA ILE A 20 25.54 -10.12 17.96
C ILE A 20 24.63 -10.99 18.85
N PRO A 21 23.38 -10.61 19.13
CA PRO A 21 22.46 -11.51 19.82
C PRO A 21 22.02 -12.64 18.89
N ASP A 22 22.33 -13.87 19.31
CA ASP A 22 21.75 -15.11 18.82
C ASP A 22 20.24 -15.13 19.14
N THR A 23 19.38 -14.85 18.17
CA THR A 23 17.92 -14.92 18.36
C THR A 23 17.43 -16.35 18.19
N ARG A 24 17.79 -17.21 19.15
CA ARG A 24 17.06 -18.44 19.47
C ARG A 24 16.25 -18.19 20.75
N GLY A 25 15.06 -17.65 20.57
CA GLY A 25 14.11 -17.39 21.64
C GLY A 25 12.69 -17.57 21.11
N THR A 26 12.13 -18.74 21.41
CA THR A 26 10.75 -19.14 21.15
C THR A 26 9.76 -18.14 21.76
N HIS A 27 8.97 -17.47 20.92
CA HIS A 27 7.76 -16.78 21.36
C HIS A 27 6.54 -17.64 21.04
N ASP A 28 6.06 -18.30 22.09
CA ASP A 28 4.76 -18.96 22.18
C ASP A 28 3.67 -17.88 22.18
N CYS A 29 2.93 -17.77 21.07
CA CYS A 29 1.75 -16.93 20.94
C CYS A 29 0.49 -17.81 20.96
N ARG A 30 0.13 -18.36 22.13
CA ARG A 30 -1.22 -18.90 22.37
C ARG A 30 -2.22 -17.76 22.58
N GLY A 31 -2.93 -17.40 21.53
CA GLY A 31 -4.21 -16.71 21.64
C GLY A 31 -5.30 -17.72 22.05
N HIS A 32 -5.70 -17.67 23.31
CA HIS A 32 -6.93 -18.31 23.79
C HIS A 32 -8.12 -17.44 23.37
N TYR A 33 -9.01 -17.94 22.51
CA TYR A 33 -10.36 -17.41 22.32
C TYR A 33 -11.35 -18.42 22.89
N THR A 34 -11.84 -18.13 24.09
CA THR A 34 -12.96 -18.80 24.74
C THR A 34 -14.15 -17.86 24.78
N GLU A 35 -15.30 -18.35 24.30
CA GLU A 35 -16.68 -17.99 24.72
C GLU A 35 -17.13 -16.53 24.47
N SER A 36 -18.39 -16.21 24.19
CA SER A 36 -19.68 -16.90 24.18
C SER A 36 -20.66 -15.93 23.50
N ASN A 37 -21.62 -16.43 22.74
CA ASN A 37 -22.74 -15.62 22.22
C ASN A 37 -23.93 -15.74 23.18
N PRO A 38 -24.39 -14.66 23.83
CA PRO A 38 -25.72 -14.63 24.40
C PRO A 38 -26.73 -13.99 23.43
N VAL A 39 -27.65 -14.84 22.99
CA VAL A 39 -29.05 -14.50 22.66
C VAL A 39 -29.71 -13.83 23.87
N THR A 40 -30.79 -13.05 23.62
CA THR A 40 -31.88 -12.59 24.55
C THR A 40 -31.94 -11.04 24.63
N GLN A 41 -32.84 -10.40 23.88
CA GLN A 41 -34.19 -9.98 24.30
C GLN A 41 -34.21 -8.69 25.14
N GLN A 42 -34.65 -7.58 24.53
CA GLN A 42 -35.19 -6.37 25.17
C GLN A 42 -36.22 -5.81 24.17
N LEU A 43 -37.55 -5.80 24.32
CA LEU A 43 -38.46 -5.50 25.43
C LEU A 43 -38.26 -4.11 26.05
N GLY A 44 -39.08 -3.16 25.56
CA GLY A 44 -39.76 -2.17 26.37
C GLY A 44 -38.97 -0.93 26.77
N ALA A 45 -39.07 0.13 25.96
CA ALA A 45 -38.98 1.50 26.48
C ALA A 45 -39.77 2.44 25.56
N GLU A 46 -40.92 2.85 26.08
CA GLU A 46 -41.86 3.82 25.53
C GLU A 46 -41.27 5.23 25.71
N ALA A 47 -41.01 5.92 24.60
CA ALA A 47 -40.67 7.34 24.61
C ALA A 47 -41.42 8.02 23.46
N THR A 48 -42.41 8.80 23.86
CA THR A 48 -43.32 9.58 23.04
C THR A 48 -42.58 10.71 22.31
N VAL A 49 -42.54 10.65 20.98
CA VAL A 49 -42.12 11.76 20.12
C VAL A 49 -43.21 11.98 19.06
N ASN A 50 -43.91 13.11 19.16
CA ASN A 50 -44.91 13.52 18.18
C ASN A 50 -44.24 13.83 16.82
N PRO A 51 -44.70 13.25 15.69
CA PRO A 51 -44.23 13.64 14.37
C PRO A 51 -45.00 14.85 13.82
N PRO A 52 -44.34 15.80 13.12
CA PRO A 52 -45.04 16.85 12.39
C PRO A 52 -45.75 16.30 11.14
N LYS A 53 -46.95 16.86 10.88
CA LYS A 53 -47.87 16.57 9.78
C LYS A 53 -47.18 16.55 8.41
N MET A 54 -47.31 15.43 7.69
CA MET A 54 -47.00 15.33 6.25
C MET A 54 -48.24 14.86 5.48
N LEU A 55 -48.49 15.51 4.33
CA LEU A 55 -49.67 15.37 3.47
C LEU A 55 -49.74 13.99 2.79
N PRO A 56 -50.94 13.41 2.54
CA PRO A 56 -51.05 12.07 1.96
C PRO A 56 -50.87 12.09 0.43
N GLN A 57 -49.69 11.69 -0.06
CA GLN A 57 -49.50 11.36 -1.47
C GLN A 57 -49.85 9.89 -1.70
N ARG A 58 -51.05 9.70 -2.26
CA ARG A 58 -51.66 8.41 -2.62
C ARG A 58 -50.89 7.80 -3.80
N VAL A 59 -50.05 6.79 -3.55
CA VAL A 59 -49.48 5.93 -4.60
C VAL A 59 -50.29 4.64 -4.66
N VAL A 60 -51.04 4.49 -5.75
CA VAL A 60 -51.83 3.31 -6.10
C VAL A 60 -50.87 2.16 -6.46
N ARG A 61 -50.87 1.08 -5.68
CA ARG A 61 -50.29 -0.21 -6.08
C ARG A 61 -51.29 -0.91 -7.01
N ALA A 62 -50.97 -0.96 -8.30
CA ALA A 62 -51.68 -1.83 -9.24
C ALA A 62 -51.10 -3.25 -9.15
N SER A 63 -51.85 -4.15 -8.51
CA SER A 63 -51.62 -5.59 -8.55
C SER A 63 -52.48 -6.21 -9.65
N ALA A 64 -51.91 -6.45 -10.83
CA ALA A 64 -52.49 -7.36 -11.82
C ALA A 64 -51.49 -7.65 -12.94
N LEU A 65 -50.88 -8.85 -12.94
CA LEU A 65 -50.96 -9.78 -14.06
C LEU A 65 -50.27 -11.10 -13.65
N ARG A 66 -51.11 -12.07 -13.28
CA ARG A 66 -50.74 -13.49 -13.34
C ARG A 66 -51.01 -13.98 -14.76
N ASN A 67 -50.12 -14.85 -15.24
CA ASN A 67 -50.27 -15.73 -16.41
C ASN A 67 -50.00 -15.11 -17.79
N ALA A 68 -48.73 -14.86 -18.12
CA ALA A 68 -48.26 -14.87 -19.52
C ALA A 68 -46.73 -15.00 -19.63
N MET A 69 -46.13 -16.09 -19.13
CA MET A 69 -44.74 -16.45 -19.49
C MET A 69 -44.52 -17.97 -19.37
N ALA A 70 -45.39 -18.77 -19.98
CA ALA A 70 -45.11 -20.18 -20.25
C ALA A 70 -44.56 -20.34 -21.67
N ALA A 71 -43.51 -19.58 -22.02
CA ALA A 71 -42.77 -19.73 -23.29
C ALA A 71 -41.42 -18.95 -23.27
N SER A 72 -40.69 -18.91 -22.16
CA SER A 72 -39.29 -18.46 -22.22
C SER A 72 -38.41 -19.60 -22.72
N ARG A 73 -38.30 -19.67 -24.06
CA ARG A 73 -37.19 -20.24 -24.85
C ARG A 73 -36.15 -20.99 -24.00
N ARG A 74 -36.20 -22.32 -23.99
CA ARG A 74 -35.01 -23.11 -23.66
C ARG A 74 -33.97 -22.82 -24.73
N LEU A 75 -33.04 -21.91 -24.45
CA LEU A 75 -31.86 -21.71 -25.28
C LEU A 75 -31.12 -23.06 -25.36
N PRO A 76 -30.73 -23.57 -26.54
CA PRO A 76 -29.87 -24.72 -26.61
C PRO A 76 -28.58 -24.40 -25.86
N THR A 77 -28.39 -25.18 -24.81
CA THR A 77 -27.19 -25.41 -24.04
C THR A 77 -25.90 -25.17 -24.85
N ILE A 78 -25.11 -24.19 -24.38
CA ILE A 78 -23.66 -24.05 -24.56
C ILE A 78 -23.21 -23.83 -26.02
N GLN A 79 -23.23 -22.57 -26.45
CA GLN A 79 -22.29 -22.10 -27.46
C GLN A 79 -20.88 -22.19 -26.85
N ARG A 80 -20.12 -23.26 -27.16
CA ARG A 80 -18.68 -23.36 -26.81
C ARG A 80 -17.96 -22.17 -27.46
N ARG A 81 -17.69 -21.11 -26.70
CA ARG A 81 -17.03 -19.87 -27.16
C ARG A 81 -15.51 -20.04 -27.29
N GLY A 82 -15.04 -21.08 -27.97
CA GLY A 82 -13.61 -21.36 -28.13
C GLY A 82 -13.28 -21.93 -29.50
N PHE A 83 -12.31 -21.34 -30.18
CA PHE A 83 -11.72 -21.79 -31.46
C PHE A 83 -10.71 -22.94 -31.26
N LEU A 84 -10.60 -23.48 -30.04
CA LEU A 84 -9.64 -24.53 -29.73
C LEU A 84 -10.28 -25.91 -29.93
N PRO A 85 -9.59 -26.85 -30.58
CA PRO A 85 -10.10 -28.21 -30.73
C PRO A 85 -10.23 -28.89 -29.35
N SER A 86 -11.08 -29.91 -29.27
CA SER A 86 -11.39 -30.68 -28.05
C SER A 86 -10.15 -31.19 -27.33
N GLN A 87 -9.14 -31.61 -28.09
CA GLN A 87 -7.82 -32.05 -27.59
C GLN A 87 -7.04 -31.01 -26.76
N PHE A 88 -7.39 -29.71 -26.80
CA PHE A 88 -6.72 -28.69 -25.98
C PHE A 88 -7.66 -28.02 -24.97
N SER A 89 -8.97 -28.19 -25.11
CA SER A 89 -9.98 -27.44 -24.35
C SER A 89 -10.89 -28.31 -23.49
N ASP A 90 -10.91 -29.63 -23.72
CA ASP A 90 -11.69 -30.53 -22.88
C ASP A 90 -11.03 -30.68 -21.51
N LYS A 91 -11.83 -30.49 -20.45
CA LYS A 91 -11.38 -30.55 -19.05
C LYS A 91 -10.57 -31.80 -18.74
N LYS A 92 -11.01 -32.96 -19.23
CA LYS A 92 -10.31 -34.23 -19.02
C LYS A 92 -8.86 -34.21 -19.53
N VAL A 93 -8.61 -33.58 -20.69
CA VAL A 93 -7.27 -33.47 -21.26
C VAL A 93 -6.43 -32.45 -20.48
N ILE A 94 -7.06 -31.39 -19.98
CA ILE A 94 -6.40 -30.39 -19.13
C ILE A 94 -6.03 -31.01 -17.78
N ASP A 95 -6.94 -31.74 -17.14
CA ASP A 95 -6.74 -32.41 -15.85
C ASP A 95 -5.69 -33.53 -15.95
N GLU A 96 -5.64 -34.25 -17.09
CA GLU A 96 -4.60 -35.25 -17.37
C GLU A 96 -3.22 -34.61 -17.57
N LYS A 97 -3.17 -33.46 -18.26
CA LYS A 97 -1.92 -32.75 -18.53
C LYS A 97 -1.40 -31.98 -17.32
N TYR A 98 -2.29 -31.49 -16.48
CA TYR A 98 -2.01 -30.67 -15.29
C TYR A 98 -2.80 -31.25 -14.10
N PRO A 99 -2.34 -32.38 -13.54
CA PRO A 99 -2.99 -32.95 -12.38
C PRO A 99 -2.93 -31.98 -11.20
N ASP A 100 -3.94 -32.04 -10.33
CA ASP A 100 -3.97 -31.23 -9.12
C ASP A 100 -2.74 -31.51 -8.24
N PHE A 101 -2.10 -30.44 -7.78
CA PHE A 101 -0.95 -30.53 -6.87
C PHE A 101 -1.38 -31.19 -5.55
N PRO A 102 -0.52 -32.03 -4.95
CA PRO A 102 -0.79 -32.61 -3.65
C PRO A 102 -1.03 -31.50 -2.62
N ARG A 103 -2.21 -31.51 -1.98
CA ARG A 103 -2.52 -30.58 -0.89
C ARG A 103 -1.75 -31.01 0.34
N LEU A 104 -0.68 -30.29 0.65
CA LEU A 104 0.08 -30.48 1.87
C LEU A 104 -0.73 -29.93 3.06
N SER A 105 -0.67 -30.64 4.19
CA SER A 105 -1.26 -30.11 5.43
C SER A 105 -0.42 -28.95 5.97
N GLU A 106 -1.02 -28.06 6.76
CA GLU A 106 -0.32 -26.92 7.38
C GLU A 106 0.91 -27.34 8.21
N ALA A 107 0.89 -28.56 8.77
CA ALA A 107 2.03 -29.13 9.49
C ALA A 107 3.18 -29.58 8.56
N GLN A 108 2.89 -29.95 7.32
CA GLN A 108 3.88 -30.37 6.33
C GLN A 108 4.42 -29.21 5.50
N ASP A 109 3.59 -28.18 5.29
CA ASP A 109 3.94 -26.98 4.53
C ASP A 109 3.44 -25.71 5.25
N PRO A 110 4.15 -25.26 6.30
CA PRO A 110 3.81 -24.03 7.00
C PRO A 110 3.93 -22.77 6.13
N GLY A 111 4.75 -22.84 5.07
CA GLY A 111 4.97 -21.72 4.14
C GLY A 111 3.95 -21.66 3.00
N MET A 112 3.06 -22.65 2.89
CA MET A 112 2.13 -22.80 1.76
C MET A 112 2.83 -22.72 0.40
N ASN A 113 4.06 -23.21 0.30
CA ASN A 113 4.92 -23.09 -0.88
C ASN A 113 4.93 -24.36 -1.76
N GLY A 114 4.07 -25.33 -1.44
CA GLY A 114 3.94 -26.57 -2.20
C GLY A 114 5.12 -27.54 -2.00
N GLY A 115 5.86 -27.41 -0.90
CA GLY A 115 7.04 -28.22 -0.62
C GLY A 115 8.28 -27.78 -1.41
N TYR A 116 8.29 -26.54 -1.90
CA TYR A 116 9.43 -25.95 -2.57
C TYR A 116 10.60 -25.77 -1.59
N ILE A 117 11.81 -26.16 -2.00
CA ILE A 117 13.01 -26.01 -1.16
C ILE A 117 13.36 -24.52 -1.14
N ASN A 118 13.04 -23.85 -0.04
CA ASN A 118 13.26 -22.43 0.09
C ASN A 118 14.61 -22.13 0.79
N PRO A 119 15.66 -21.71 0.06
CA PRO A 119 16.93 -21.32 0.66
C PRO A 119 16.76 -20.08 1.57
N PRO A 120 17.74 -19.74 2.43
CA PRO A 120 17.70 -18.54 3.25
C PRO A 120 17.45 -17.28 2.42
N ARG A 121 16.61 -16.37 2.95
CA ARG A 121 16.25 -15.10 2.31
C ARG A 121 17.41 -14.11 2.36
N ILE A 122 18.37 -14.28 1.44
CA ILE A 122 19.56 -13.42 1.32
C ILE A 122 19.58 -12.81 -0.09
N LYS A 123 19.59 -11.49 -0.14
CA LYS A 123 19.66 -10.75 -1.40
C LYS A 123 20.99 -10.97 -2.11
N ARG A 124 20.95 -11.12 -3.43
CA ARG A 124 22.13 -11.40 -4.28
C ARG A 124 23.22 -10.33 -4.19
N GLN A 125 22.84 -9.09 -3.87
CA GLN A 125 23.78 -7.99 -3.66
C GLN A 125 24.82 -8.27 -2.56
N PHE A 126 24.48 -9.08 -1.56
CA PHE A 126 25.34 -9.41 -0.42
C PHE A 126 26.21 -10.63 -0.67
N ARG A 127 26.02 -11.32 -1.79
CA ARG A 127 26.92 -12.38 -2.22
C ARG A 127 28.26 -11.77 -2.64
N ASP A 128 29.32 -12.54 -2.45
CA ASP A 128 30.68 -12.14 -2.78
C ASP A 128 30.78 -11.66 -4.24
N PRO A 129 31.11 -10.37 -4.49
CA PRO A 129 31.23 -9.85 -5.84
C PRO A 129 32.47 -10.36 -6.59
N TYR A 130 33.46 -10.91 -5.88
CA TYR A 130 34.74 -11.36 -6.46
C TYR A 130 34.80 -12.87 -6.69
N ALA A 131 33.79 -13.63 -6.25
CA ALA A 131 33.71 -15.05 -6.51
C ALA A 131 33.46 -15.35 -8.00
N THR A 132 33.96 -16.51 -8.46
CA THR A 132 33.73 -16.98 -9.83
C THR A 132 32.36 -17.64 -9.94
N TRP A 133 31.35 -16.84 -10.31
CA TRP A 133 29.98 -17.30 -10.54
C TRP A 133 29.80 -17.83 -11.97
N TRP A 134 28.88 -18.80 -12.15
CA TRP A 134 28.46 -19.24 -13.49
C TRP A 134 27.74 -18.12 -14.26
N ASP A 135 26.87 -17.38 -13.57
CA ASP A 135 26.30 -16.11 -14.02
C ASP A 135 26.87 -14.97 -13.16
N PRO A 136 27.86 -14.21 -13.67
CA PRO A 136 28.49 -13.10 -12.95
C PRO A 136 27.55 -11.93 -12.67
N GLN A 137 26.58 -11.67 -13.55
CA GLN A 137 25.67 -10.51 -13.41
C GLN A 137 24.76 -10.71 -12.21
N GLU A 138 24.18 -11.91 -12.11
CA GLU A 138 23.24 -12.29 -11.07
C GLU A 138 23.92 -12.92 -9.84
N ARG A 139 25.25 -13.13 -9.90
CA ARG A 139 26.05 -13.79 -8.85
C ARG A 139 25.46 -15.16 -8.46
N ARG A 140 25.22 -16.00 -9.47
CA ARG A 140 24.50 -17.28 -9.35
C ARG A 140 25.26 -18.42 -10.00
N ASN A 141 25.24 -19.58 -9.34
CA ASN A 141 25.74 -20.83 -9.90
C ASN A 141 24.62 -21.63 -10.59
N PHE A 142 25.00 -22.43 -11.58
CA PHE A 142 24.05 -23.31 -12.27
C PHE A 142 23.52 -24.38 -11.31
N GLY A 143 22.20 -24.60 -11.32
CA GLY A 143 21.56 -25.63 -10.48
C GLY A 143 21.40 -25.27 -8.99
N GLU A 144 21.82 -24.08 -8.55
CA GLU A 144 21.55 -23.65 -7.17
C GLU A 144 20.03 -23.48 -6.93
N PRO A 145 19.51 -23.92 -5.76
CA PRO A 145 18.13 -23.64 -5.36
C PRO A 145 17.86 -22.14 -5.36
N VAL A 146 16.71 -21.75 -5.92
CA VAL A 146 16.29 -20.36 -6.02
C VAL A 146 15.27 -20.12 -4.91
N HIS A 147 15.30 -18.95 -4.28
CA HIS A 147 14.27 -18.57 -3.31
C HIS A 147 12.95 -18.28 -4.03
N GLU A 148 11.81 -18.46 -3.36
CA GLU A 148 10.50 -18.13 -3.95
C GLU A 148 10.42 -16.65 -4.37
N ASP A 149 10.79 -15.72 -3.48
CA ASP A 149 10.86 -14.27 -3.73
C ASP A 149 12.16 -13.84 -4.45
N ASN A 150 12.64 -14.64 -5.41
CA ASN A 150 13.89 -14.34 -6.11
C ASN A 150 13.80 -13.08 -6.99
N ASP A 151 12.61 -12.67 -7.42
CA ASP A 151 12.37 -11.41 -8.10
C ASP A 151 12.68 -10.21 -7.19
N MET A 152 12.31 -10.26 -5.92
CA MET A 152 12.63 -9.25 -4.91
C MET A 152 14.08 -9.33 -4.41
N MET A 153 14.69 -10.51 -4.48
CA MET A 153 16.08 -10.72 -4.05
C MET A 153 17.12 -10.70 -5.19
N GLY A 154 16.65 -10.48 -6.42
CA GLY A 154 17.46 -10.35 -7.62
C GLY A 154 18.47 -9.21 -7.52
N ILE A 155 19.52 -9.22 -8.34
CA ILE A 155 20.48 -8.09 -8.36
C ILE A 155 19.81 -6.79 -8.86
N PHE A 156 18.79 -6.92 -9.70
CA PHE A 156 18.03 -5.81 -10.28
C PHE A 156 16.92 -5.26 -9.36
N SER A 157 16.73 -5.85 -8.20
CA SER A 157 15.77 -5.35 -7.20
C SER A 157 16.35 -4.13 -6.45
N PRO A 158 15.51 -3.24 -5.87
CA PRO A 158 15.95 -2.01 -5.21
C PRO A 158 17.07 -2.23 -4.19
N TRP A 159 18.20 -1.55 -4.38
CA TRP A 159 19.42 -1.75 -3.57
C TRP A 159 19.16 -1.59 -2.07
N GLU A 160 19.65 -2.53 -1.27
CA GLU A 160 19.53 -2.49 0.18
C GLU A 160 20.82 -1.98 0.81
N TYR A 161 20.70 -0.98 1.69
CA TYR A 161 21.83 -0.28 2.29
C TYR A 161 22.05 -0.77 3.73
N THR A 162 23.31 -1.05 4.10
CA THR A 162 23.66 -1.64 5.41
C THR A 162 24.20 -0.64 6.42
N TRP A 163 24.41 0.62 6.04
CA TRP A 163 25.00 1.63 6.91
C TRP A 163 24.01 2.17 7.97
N THR A 164 22.70 2.03 7.75
CA THR A 164 21.65 2.43 8.68
C THR A 164 20.44 1.50 8.58
N THR A 165 19.59 1.51 9.59
CA THR A 165 18.29 0.81 9.56
C THR A 165 17.16 1.78 9.18
N THR A 166 16.02 1.24 8.75
CA THR A 166 14.89 2.03 8.24
C THR A 166 14.39 3.07 9.24
N GLY A 167 14.35 2.75 10.54
CA GLY A 167 13.88 3.66 11.58
C GLY A 167 14.74 4.93 11.72
N PRO A 168 16.02 4.81 12.10
CA PRO A 168 16.94 5.95 12.16
C PRO A 168 17.08 6.69 10.82
N GLY A 169 17.10 5.98 9.68
CA GLY A 169 17.14 6.61 8.37
C GLY A 169 15.95 7.54 8.11
N LEU A 170 14.75 7.10 8.49
CA LEU A 170 13.54 7.92 8.39
C LEU A 170 13.57 9.12 9.32
N ILE A 171 14.13 8.98 10.53
CA ILE A 171 14.32 10.10 11.46
C ILE A 171 15.29 11.13 10.87
N MET A 172 16.40 10.70 10.27
CA MET A 172 17.38 11.60 9.65
C MET A 172 16.75 12.42 8.52
N VAL A 173 16.10 11.75 7.56
CA VAL A 173 15.44 12.41 6.42
C VAL A 173 14.28 13.29 6.89
N GLY A 174 13.44 12.78 7.80
CA GLY A 174 12.31 13.53 8.34
C GLY A 174 12.75 14.79 9.09
N THR A 175 13.80 14.69 9.90
CA THR A 175 14.36 15.85 10.62
C THR A 175 14.94 16.87 9.66
N PHE A 176 15.65 16.42 8.62
CA PHE A 176 16.18 17.32 7.59
C PHE A 176 15.05 18.11 6.91
N ILE A 177 14.01 17.42 6.44
CA ILE A 177 12.86 18.05 5.79
C ILE A 177 12.14 19.00 6.75
N ALA A 178 11.90 18.57 7.99
CA ALA A 178 11.22 19.37 8.99
C ALA A 178 11.99 20.65 9.33
N VAL A 179 13.31 20.58 9.49
CA VAL A 179 14.14 21.76 9.76
C VAL A 179 14.18 22.68 8.54
N PHE A 180 14.37 22.12 7.33
CA PHE A 180 14.44 22.92 6.11
C PHE A 180 13.13 23.68 5.84
N LEU A 181 11.99 22.99 5.90
CA LEU A 181 10.68 23.60 5.70
C LEU A 181 10.29 24.48 6.89
N GLY A 182 10.68 24.11 8.11
CA GLY A 182 10.44 24.90 9.31
C GLY A 182 11.14 26.26 9.24
N VAL A 183 12.43 26.28 8.89
CA VAL A 183 13.18 27.54 8.70
C VAL A 183 12.60 28.35 7.54
N SER A 184 12.32 27.71 6.40
CA SER A 184 11.72 28.38 5.25
C SER A 184 10.38 29.02 5.58
N GLY A 185 9.53 28.32 6.36
CA GLY A 185 8.24 28.83 6.83
C GLY A 185 8.40 29.99 7.82
N VAL A 186 9.34 29.90 8.77
CA VAL A 186 9.62 31.00 9.70
C VAL A 186 10.13 32.23 8.94
N VAL A 187 11.04 32.06 7.97
CA VAL A 187 11.51 33.17 7.14
C VAL A 187 10.34 33.77 6.38
N TYR A 188 9.49 32.97 5.74
CA TYR A 188 8.33 33.45 4.99
C TYR A 188 7.38 34.30 5.85
N LEU A 189 7.09 33.86 7.08
CA LEU A 189 6.19 34.59 7.99
C LEU A 189 6.80 35.89 8.56
N ASN A 190 8.12 35.99 8.63
CA ASN A 190 8.82 37.16 9.18
C ASN A 190 9.41 38.05 8.09
N TYR A 191 9.25 37.68 6.81
CA TYR A 191 9.80 38.46 5.72
C TYR A 191 8.98 39.75 5.56
N PRO A 192 9.60 40.94 5.57
CA PRO A 192 8.87 42.18 5.41
C PRO A 192 8.27 42.26 4.01
N ASP A 193 7.14 42.96 3.90
CA ASP A 193 6.51 43.23 2.63
C ASP A 193 7.44 44.00 1.70
N ARG A 194 7.22 43.79 0.40
CA ARG A 194 8.00 44.45 -0.63
C ARG A 194 7.79 45.96 -0.54
N VAL A 195 8.89 46.70 -0.44
CA VAL A 195 8.90 48.19 -0.38
C VAL A 195 8.35 48.86 -1.65
N ALA A 196 8.14 48.09 -2.72
CA ALA A 196 7.62 48.60 -3.99
C ALA A 196 6.16 48.21 -4.15
N PHE A 197 5.32 49.21 -4.46
CA PHE A 197 3.94 48.98 -4.89
C PHE A 197 3.90 48.06 -6.12
N PRO A 198 2.87 47.19 -6.22
CA PRO A 198 2.63 46.41 -7.42
C PRO A 198 2.54 47.33 -8.65
N ARG A 199 3.05 46.86 -9.79
CA ARG A 199 2.97 47.64 -11.02
C ARG A 199 1.51 47.73 -11.48
N GLU A 200 1.04 48.95 -11.63
CA GLU A 200 -0.26 49.25 -12.20
C GLU A 200 -0.20 49.30 -13.73
N PHE A 201 -1.30 48.95 -14.36
CA PHE A 201 -1.45 49.03 -15.80
C PHE A 201 -2.77 49.69 -16.20
N GLU A 202 -2.76 50.35 -17.35
CA GLU A 202 -3.94 51.02 -17.91
C GLU A 202 -5.09 50.02 -18.11
N ASN A 203 -6.26 50.33 -17.55
CA ASN A 203 -7.47 49.48 -17.57
C ASN A 203 -7.23 48.02 -17.13
N GLY A 204 -6.21 47.74 -16.30
CA GLY A 204 -5.90 46.40 -15.81
C GLY A 204 -5.57 45.37 -16.91
N LEU A 205 -5.20 45.82 -18.11
CA LEU A 205 -5.06 44.97 -19.31
C LEU A 205 -6.28 44.09 -19.57
N GLU A 206 -7.49 44.53 -19.20
CA GLU A 206 -8.69 43.71 -19.27
C GLU A 206 -8.96 43.18 -20.69
N ARG A 207 -8.72 44.01 -21.71
CA ARG A 207 -8.89 43.60 -23.11
C ARG A 207 -7.84 42.57 -23.55
N GLU A 208 -6.61 42.72 -23.08
CA GLU A 208 -5.47 41.88 -23.46
C GLU A 208 -5.44 40.55 -22.69
N LEU A 209 -6.00 40.51 -21.46
CA LEU A 209 -6.02 39.33 -20.58
C LEU A 209 -7.27 38.46 -20.72
N GLY A 210 -8.13 38.70 -21.71
CA GLY A 210 -9.26 37.82 -22.03
C GLY A 210 -10.64 38.47 -21.91
N GLY A 211 -10.70 39.77 -21.70
CA GLY A 211 -11.95 40.54 -21.72
C GLY A 211 -12.74 40.49 -20.41
N PRO A 212 -13.99 40.99 -20.43
CA PRO A 212 -14.82 41.10 -19.24
C PRO A 212 -15.04 39.74 -18.56
N GLY A 213 -14.54 39.60 -17.33
CA GLY A 213 -14.65 38.37 -16.52
C GLY A 213 -13.35 37.56 -16.38
N ALA A 214 -12.27 37.94 -17.06
CA ALA A 214 -10.95 37.37 -16.83
C ALA A 214 -10.23 38.02 -15.63
N VAL A 215 -9.23 37.33 -15.06
CA VAL A 215 -8.40 37.89 -13.99
C VAL A 215 -7.56 39.04 -14.55
N ARG A 216 -7.96 40.27 -14.20
CA ARG A 216 -7.28 41.51 -14.62
C ARG A 216 -6.00 41.76 -13.83
N ALA A 217 -5.08 42.52 -14.42
CA ALA A 217 -3.97 43.10 -13.70
C ALA A 217 -4.46 44.27 -12.82
N ARG A 218 -3.63 44.69 -11.85
CA ARG A 218 -3.91 45.87 -11.03
C ARG A 218 -4.01 47.13 -11.88
N MET A 219 -4.96 48.00 -11.55
CA MET A 219 -5.17 49.30 -12.16
C MET A 219 -5.14 50.41 -11.09
N ALA A 220 -4.92 51.65 -11.52
CA ALA A 220 -4.95 52.81 -10.63
C ALA A 220 -6.33 52.93 -9.96
N GLY A 221 -6.33 53.07 -8.63
CA GLY A 221 -7.55 53.18 -7.82
C GLY A 221 -8.05 51.86 -7.22
N ASP A 222 -7.37 50.74 -7.45
CA ASP A 222 -7.57 49.52 -6.68
C ASP A 222 -7.12 49.68 -5.23
N GLU A 223 -7.75 48.97 -4.29
CA GLU A 223 -7.35 48.97 -2.87
C GLU A 223 -5.88 48.53 -2.72
N ASP A 224 -5.12 49.26 -1.91
CA ASP A 224 -3.72 48.95 -1.61
C ASP A 224 -3.58 47.52 -1.05
N PRO A 225 -2.50 46.80 -1.42
CA PRO A 225 -2.27 45.41 -1.00
C PRO A 225 -1.97 45.27 0.49
#